data_AF-A0A4P9XI79-F1
#
_entry.id   AF-A0A4P9XI79-F1
#
_cell.length_a   1.000
_cell.length_b   1.000
_cell.length_c   1.000
_cell.angle_alpha   90.00
_cell.angle_beta   90.00
_cell.angle_gamma   90.00
#
_symmetry.space_group_name_H-M   'P 1'
#
loop_
_entity.id
_entity.type
_entity.pdbx_description
1 polymer ?
#
loop_
_entity_poly.entity_id
_entity_poly.type
_entity_poly.pdbx_seq_one_letter_code
_entity_poly.pdbx_strand_id
1 'polypeptide(L)'
;NVYGVTFIGAREQIASKLREIPNVEHDNVWRYSTYLTHKVFGSLGEMFKGARALQDWLNEAARRIAKSPSQMTCVIWTTPLGLPIVQPYRRVNRKLVRTALQAVYVADPTVETPVNAQKQRTAFPPNFVHSLDATHMIMSAIACQKRNLNFAAVHDS
;
A
#
# COMPACT_ATOMS: atom_id res chain seq x y z
N ASN A 1 -3.31 -1.26 -12.80
CA ASN A 1 -3.74 -1.67 -11.44
C ASN A 1 -3.33 -0.55 -10.50
N VAL A 2 -4.31 0.19 -9.96
CA VAL A 2 -4.10 1.51 -9.32
C VAL A 2 -3.34 1.40 -7.98
N TYR A 3 -3.31 0.20 -7.38
CA TYR A 3 -2.78 -0.03 -6.03
C TYR A 3 -1.39 -0.70 -5.97
N GLY A 4 -0.64 -0.73 -7.07
CA GLY A 4 0.76 -1.20 -7.03
C GLY A 4 0.95 -2.70 -6.79
N VAL A 5 -0.03 -3.51 -7.16
CA VAL A 5 0.08 -4.98 -7.14
C VAL A 5 1.26 -5.42 -8.01
N THR A 6 2.18 -6.20 -7.43
CA THR A 6 3.32 -6.79 -8.14
C THR A 6 2.84 -7.86 -9.12
N PHE A 7 3.65 -8.22 -10.11
CA PHE A 7 3.31 -9.32 -11.03
C PHE A 7 2.98 -10.61 -10.28
N ILE A 8 3.75 -10.92 -9.22
CA ILE A 8 3.53 -12.11 -8.39
C ILE A 8 2.16 -12.03 -7.69
N GLY A 9 1.85 -10.91 -7.05
CA GLY A 9 0.56 -10.73 -6.36
C GLY A 9 -0.63 -10.78 -7.31
N ALA A 10 -0.51 -10.18 -8.50
CA ALA A 10 -1.57 -10.22 -9.51
C ALA A 10 -1.80 -11.64 -10.03
N ARG A 11 -0.72 -12.38 -10.27
CA ARG A 11 -0.79 -13.78 -10.67
C ARG A 11 -1.45 -14.64 -9.60
N GLU A 12 -1.14 -14.42 -8.32
CA GLU A 12 -1.77 -15.13 -7.22
C GLU A 12 -3.27 -14.85 -7.11
N GLN A 13 -3.68 -13.59 -7.28
CA GLN A 13 -5.09 -13.21 -7.33
C GLN A 13 -5.82 -13.91 -8.49
N ILE A 14 -5.23 -13.90 -9.69
CA ILE A 14 -5.79 -14.59 -10.86
C ILE A 14 -5.82 -16.11 -10.63
N ALA A 15 -4.75 -16.69 -10.08
CA ALA A 15 -4.69 -18.11 -9.76
C ALA A 15 -5.76 -18.53 -8.74
N SER A 16 -6.03 -17.69 -7.73
CA SER A 16 -7.12 -17.92 -6.78
C SER A 16 -8.46 -18.01 -7.51
N LYS A 17 -8.72 -17.09 -8.45
CA LYS A 17 -9.96 -17.09 -9.24
C LYS A 17 -10.05 -18.23 -10.24
N LEU A 18 -8.95 -18.64 -10.85
CA LEU A 18 -8.93 -19.80 -11.74
C LEU A 18 -9.26 -21.11 -11.01
N ARG A 19 -8.87 -21.27 -9.74
CA ARG A 19 -9.21 -22.46 -8.94
C ARG A 19 -10.70 -22.55 -8.59
N GLU A 20 -11.42 -21.44 -8.62
CA GLU A 20 -12.86 -21.40 -8.38
C GLU A 20 -13.67 -21.83 -9.64
N ILE A 21 -13.03 -21.91 -10.82
CA ILE A 21 -13.70 -22.24 -12.08
C ILE A 21 -13.75 -23.76 -12.29
N PRO A 22 -14.94 -24.36 -12.46
CA PRO A 22 -15.04 -25.78 -12.79
C PRO A 22 -14.38 -26.06 -14.15
N ASN A 23 -13.66 -27.20 -14.26
CA ASN A 23 -12.90 -27.65 -15.43
C ASN A 23 -11.54 -26.99 -15.69
N VAL A 24 -10.99 -26.24 -14.71
CA VAL A 24 -9.58 -25.83 -14.77
C VAL A 24 -8.74 -26.84 -14.00
N GLU A 25 -7.93 -27.63 -14.71
CA GLU A 25 -6.99 -28.56 -14.08
C GLU A 25 -5.94 -27.82 -13.24
N HIS A 26 -5.69 -28.31 -12.03
CA HIS A 26 -4.78 -27.68 -11.07
C HIS A 26 -3.35 -27.51 -11.62
N ASP A 27 -2.87 -28.46 -12.42
CA ASP A 27 -1.54 -28.43 -13.01
C ASP A 27 -1.38 -27.28 -14.02
N ASN A 28 -2.48 -26.86 -14.64
CA ASN A 28 -2.48 -25.78 -15.62
C ASN A 28 -2.68 -24.39 -15.00
N VAL A 29 -3.12 -24.29 -13.75
CA VAL A 29 -3.41 -23.01 -13.07
C VAL A 29 -2.20 -22.07 -13.09
N TRP A 30 -0.99 -22.59 -12.88
CA TRP A 30 0.22 -21.77 -12.91
C TRP A 30 0.46 -21.15 -14.29
N ARG A 31 0.31 -21.96 -15.35
CA ARG A 31 0.55 -21.52 -16.73
C ARG A 31 -0.51 -20.51 -17.17
N TYR A 32 -1.78 -20.80 -16.89
CA TYR A 32 -2.91 -19.93 -17.25
C TYR A 32 -2.87 -18.61 -16.49
N SER A 33 -2.64 -18.64 -15.17
CA SER A 33 -2.53 -17.41 -14.37
C SER A 33 -1.38 -16.52 -14.83
N THR A 34 -0.23 -17.11 -15.18
CA THR A 34 0.93 -16.36 -15.68
C THR A 34 0.61 -15.67 -17.02
N TYR A 35 0.03 -16.41 -17.97
CA TYR A 35 -0.37 -15.84 -19.27
C TYR A 35 -1.40 -14.71 -19.12
N LEU A 36 -2.45 -14.94 -18.33
CA LEU A 36 -3.49 -13.95 -18.08
C LEU A 36 -2.92 -12.71 -17.39
N THR A 37 -1.99 -12.87 -16.44
CA THR A 37 -1.33 -11.73 -15.78
C THR A 37 -0.58 -10.87 -16.79
N HIS A 38 0.16 -11.48 -17.73
CA HIS A 38 0.84 -10.73 -18.79
C HIS A 38 -0.13 -9.96 -19.68
N LYS A 39 -1.24 -10.59 -20.11
CA LYS A 39 -2.25 -9.93 -20.94
C LYS A 39 -2.92 -8.77 -20.21
N VAL A 40 -3.33 -8.99 -18.96
CA VAL A 40 -3.93 -7.97 -18.09
C VAL A 40 -2.97 -6.79 -17.90
N PHE A 41 -1.68 -7.04 -17.64
CA PHE A 41 -0.70 -5.97 -17.45
C PHE A 41 -0.44 -5.20 -18.76
N GLY A 42 -0.41 -5.89 -19.90
CA GLY A 42 -0.30 -5.25 -21.21
C GLY A 42 -1.46 -4.28 -21.47
N SER A 43 -2.70 -4.74 -21.29
CA SER A 43 -3.89 -3.91 -21.49
C SER A 43 -4.02 -2.76 -20.47
N LEU A 44 -3.64 -3.00 -19.21
CA LEU A 44 -3.70 -1.97 -18.16
C LEU A 44 -2.63 -0.88 -18.34
N GLY A 45 -1.48 -1.20 -18.94
CA GLY A 45 -0.41 -0.24 -19.22
C GLY A 45 -0.84 0.85 -20.21
N GLU A 46 -1.67 0.48 -21.19
CA GLU A 46 -2.18 1.43 -22.19
C GLU A 46 -3.29 2.33 -21.63
N MET A 47 -4.14 1.80 -20.74
CA MET A 47 -5.35 2.48 -20.27
C MET A 47 -5.10 3.54 -19.17
N PHE A 48 -3.99 3.46 -18.42
CA PHE A 48 -3.75 4.30 -17.23
C PHE A 48 -2.39 5.01 -17.19
N LYS A 49 -1.99 5.64 -18.29
CA LYS A 49 -0.69 6.34 -18.38
C LYS A 49 -0.49 7.41 -17.30
N GLY A 50 -1.51 8.23 -17.02
CA GLY A 50 -1.45 9.29 -16.02
C GLY A 50 -1.28 8.76 -14.58
N ALA A 51 -2.12 7.81 -14.18
CA ALA A 51 -2.02 7.18 -12.86
C ALA A 51 -0.66 6.46 -12.69
N ARG A 52 -0.13 5.87 -13.76
CA ARG A 52 1.19 5.24 -13.74
C ARG A 52 2.30 6.26 -13.53
N ALA A 53 2.29 7.36 -14.28
CA ALA A 53 3.27 8.43 -14.12
C ALA A 53 3.26 9.01 -12.70
N LEU A 54 2.07 9.22 -12.11
CA LEU A 54 1.94 9.66 -10.72
C LEU A 54 2.52 8.64 -9.73
N GLN A 55 2.19 7.36 -9.90
CA GLN A 55 2.73 6.30 -9.07
C GLN A 55 4.27 6.22 -9.15
N ASP A 56 4.84 6.33 -10.35
CA ASP A 56 6.28 6.30 -10.56
C ASP A 56 6.95 7.53 -9.92
N TRP A 57 6.33 8.71 -10.04
CA TRP A 57 6.78 9.93 -9.36
C TRP A 57 6.76 9.79 -7.82
N LEU A 58 5.67 9.29 -7.24
CA LEU A 58 5.55 9.04 -5.80
C LEU A 58 6.63 8.06 -5.32
N ASN A 59 6.82 6.95 -6.04
CA ASN A 59 7.89 5.99 -5.73
C ASN A 59 9.27 6.64 -5.73
N GLU A 60 9.58 7.47 -6.74
CA GLU A 60 10.86 8.14 -6.85
C GLU A 60 11.08 9.18 -5.74
N ALA A 61 10.04 9.95 -5.39
CA ALA A 61 10.07 10.89 -4.28
C ALA A 61 10.37 10.18 -2.96
N ALA A 62 9.62 9.12 -2.63
CA ALA A 62 9.84 8.32 -1.42
C ALA A 62 11.24 7.70 -1.37
N ARG A 63 11.76 7.23 -2.52
CA ARG A 63 13.11 6.69 -2.62
C ARG A 63 14.18 7.74 -2.27
N ARG A 64 14.03 8.97 -2.77
CA ARG A 64 14.97 10.07 -2.50
C ARG A 64 14.92 10.50 -1.03
N ILE A 65 13.72 10.67 -0.47
CA ILE A 65 13.52 11.04 0.94
C ILE A 65 14.17 10.00 1.86
N ALA A 66 13.88 8.71 1.63
CA ALA A 66 14.39 7.64 2.48
C ALA A 66 15.91 7.38 2.34
N LYS A 67 16.53 7.89 1.26
CA LYS A 67 17.99 7.86 1.05
C LYS A 67 18.69 9.14 1.49
N SER A 68 17.99 10.05 2.17
CA SER A 68 18.63 11.23 2.76
C SER A 68 19.77 10.84 3.71
N PRO A 69 20.81 11.68 3.88
CA PRO A 69 22.01 11.34 4.64
C PRO A 69 21.74 10.90 6.09
N SER A 70 20.68 11.40 6.72
CA SER A 70 20.31 11.00 8.07
C SER A 70 19.75 9.58 8.14
N GLN A 71 19.19 9.04 7.05
CA GLN A 71 18.41 7.80 7.01
C GLN A 71 17.27 7.72 8.05
N MET A 72 16.93 8.86 8.65
CA MET A 72 15.89 8.98 9.69
C MET A 72 14.60 9.61 9.18
N THR A 73 14.66 10.23 8.00
CA THR A 73 13.55 10.98 7.41
C THR A 73 12.53 10.03 6.78
N CYS A 74 11.33 10.00 7.35
CA CYS A 74 10.17 9.32 6.76
C CYS A 74 9.52 10.18 5.67
N VAL A 75 8.72 9.56 4.82
CA VAL A 75 7.79 10.30 3.96
C VAL A 75 6.68 10.90 4.83
N ILE A 76 6.46 12.21 4.68
CA ILE A 76 5.46 12.99 5.42
C ILE A 76 4.73 13.88 4.41
N TRP A 77 3.41 13.97 4.53
CA TRP A 77 2.59 14.93 3.80
C TRP A 77 1.41 15.39 4.66
N THR A 78 0.72 16.44 4.23
CA THR A 78 -0.48 16.95 4.90
C THR A 78 -1.66 16.80 3.95
N THR A 79 -2.79 16.29 4.44
CA THR A 79 -4.01 16.18 3.64
C THR A 79 -4.64 17.57 3.39
N PRO A 80 -5.56 17.70 2.42
CA PRO A 80 -6.30 18.95 2.20
C PRO A 80 -7.09 19.45 3.43
N LEU A 81 -7.40 18.58 4.39
CA LEU A 81 -8.04 18.92 5.66
C LEU A 81 -7.04 19.35 6.75
N GLY A 82 -5.76 19.45 6.43
CA GLY A 82 -4.71 19.85 7.38
C GLY A 82 -4.19 18.72 8.26
N LEU A 83 -4.57 17.46 8.03
CA LEU A 83 -4.10 16.33 8.82
C LEU A 83 -2.69 15.93 8.36
N PRO A 84 -1.65 15.98 9.22
CA PRO A 84 -0.34 15.46 8.88
C PRO A 84 -0.33 13.93 8.91
N ILE A 85 0.24 13.33 7.88
CA ILE A 85 0.41 11.88 7.75
C ILE A 85 1.89 11.55 7.66
N VAL A 86 2.32 10.60 8.48
CA VAL A 86 3.69 10.11 8.55
C VAL A 86 3.70 8.62 8.23
N GLN A 87 4.54 8.17 7.30
CA GLN A 87 4.73 6.73 7.06
C GLN A 87 5.62 6.11 8.16
N PRO A 88 5.11 5.18 8.99
CA PRO A 88 5.85 4.64 10.12
C PRO A 88 6.78 3.47 9.72
N TYR A 89 7.18 3.37 8.45
CA TYR A 89 7.96 2.24 7.97
C TYR A 89 9.44 2.40 8.32
N ARG A 90 9.81 1.85 9.47
CA ARG A 90 11.19 1.77 9.99
C ARG A 90 11.71 0.34 10.02
N ARG A 91 13.03 0.19 10.16
CA ARG A 91 13.67 -1.12 10.32
C ARG A 91 13.43 -1.61 11.74
N VAL A 92 12.79 -2.76 11.89
CA VAL A 92 12.53 -3.35 13.20
C VAL A 92 13.78 -4.08 13.68
N ASN A 93 14.40 -3.58 14.75
CA ASN A 93 15.51 -4.27 15.42
C ASN A 93 14.97 -5.11 16.58
N ARG A 94 15.03 -6.44 16.45
CA ARG A 94 14.55 -7.36 17.48
C ARG A 94 15.71 -7.79 18.37
N LYS A 95 15.53 -7.72 19.68
CA LYS A 95 16.47 -8.21 20.68
C LYS A 95 15.92 -9.46 21.34
N LEU A 96 16.80 -10.41 21.64
CA LEU A 96 16.43 -11.59 22.39
C LEU A 96 16.35 -11.25 23.88
N VAL A 97 15.16 -11.36 24.46
CA VAL A 97 14.91 -11.14 25.87
C VAL A 97 14.71 -12.50 26.53
N ARG A 98 15.58 -12.85 27.47
CA ARG A 98 15.44 -14.07 28.27
C ARG A 98 14.44 -13.82 29.40
N THR A 99 13.42 -14.65 29.47
CA THR A 99 12.42 -14.66 30.55
C THR A 99 12.55 -15.97 31.34
N ALA A 100 11.80 -16.13 32.43
CA ALA A 100 11.81 -17.36 33.22
C ALA A 100 11.33 -18.60 32.44
N LEU A 101 10.47 -18.43 31.43
CA LEU A 101 9.91 -19.54 30.65
C LEU A 101 10.70 -19.83 29.36
N GLN A 102 11.12 -18.78 28.64
CA GLN A 102 11.78 -18.90 27.35
C GLN A 102 12.48 -17.61 26.93
N ALA A 103 13.26 -17.67 25.85
CA ALA A 103 13.82 -16.49 25.22
C ALA A 103 12.94 -16.04 24.04
N VAL A 104 12.50 -14.79 24.05
CA VAL A 104 11.61 -14.22 23.01
C VAL A 104 12.28 -13.06 22.28
N TYR A 105 12.05 -12.94 20.98
CA TYR A 105 12.51 -11.79 20.20
C TYR A 105 11.51 -10.64 20.30
N VAL A 106 11.88 -9.57 20.98
CA VAL A 106 11.05 -8.39 21.20
C VAL A 106 11.64 -7.20 20.44
N ALA A 107 10.79 -6.38 19.86
CA ALA A 107 11.17 -5.08 19.32
C ALA A 107 10.76 -3.99 20.31
N ASP A 108 11.68 -3.09 20.62
CA ASP A 108 11.40 -1.93 21.46
C ASP A 108 10.86 -0.78 20.58
N PRO A 109 9.60 -0.34 20.76
CA PRO A 109 9.01 0.72 19.94
C PRO A 109 9.56 2.12 20.26
N THR A 110 10.28 2.30 21.38
CA THR A 110 10.82 3.60 21.80
C THR A 110 12.17 3.91 21.17
N VAL A 111 12.86 2.89 20.64
CA VAL A 111 14.17 3.04 20.04
C VAL A 111 14.05 3.60 18.63
N GLU A 112 14.74 4.71 18.39
CA GLU A 112 14.86 5.27 17.04
C GLU A 112 15.61 4.30 16.13
N THR A 113 14.98 3.98 14.99
CA THR A 113 15.53 3.06 14.00
C THR A 113 15.49 3.68 12.61
N PRO A 114 16.51 3.44 11.77
CA PRO A 114 16.54 3.95 10.41
C PRO A 114 15.30 3.53 9.62
N VAL A 115 14.92 4.34 8.63
CA VAL A 115 13.75 4.06 7.81
C VAL A 115 13.96 2.80 6.95
N ASN A 116 12.88 2.08 6.67
CA ASN A 116 12.88 1.02 5.67
C ASN A 116 12.59 1.63 4.30
N ALA A 117 13.64 2.01 3.58
CA ALA A 117 13.51 2.71 2.29
C ALA A 117 12.67 1.95 1.25
N GLN A 118 12.75 0.62 1.22
CA GLN A 118 11.94 -0.17 0.30
C GLN A 118 10.45 -0.08 0.65
N LYS A 119 10.09 -0.24 1.93
CA LYS A 119 8.69 -0.14 2.39
C LYS A 119 8.14 1.27 2.23
N GLN A 120 8.91 2.31 2.57
CA GLN A 120 8.54 3.71 2.34
C GLN A 120 8.16 3.91 0.87
N ARG A 121 9.03 3.47 -0.05
CA ARG A 121 8.78 3.56 -1.49
C ARG A 121 7.51 2.83 -1.92
N THR A 122 7.40 1.53 -1.63
CA THR A 122 6.30 0.71 -2.17
C THR A 122 4.95 1.04 -1.57
N ALA A 123 4.91 1.57 -0.34
CA ALA A 123 3.67 1.90 0.35
C ALA A 123 3.23 3.36 0.16
N PHE A 124 4.08 4.24 -0.36
CA PHE A 124 3.70 5.65 -0.52
C PHE A 124 2.56 5.88 -1.50
N PRO A 125 2.56 5.31 -2.73
CA PRO A 125 1.44 5.49 -3.64
C PRO A 125 0.07 5.09 -3.07
N PRO A 126 -0.14 3.86 -2.52
CA PRO A 126 -1.45 3.49 -1.99
C PRO A 126 -1.83 4.31 -0.75
N ASN A 127 -0.90 4.61 0.17
CA ASN A 127 -1.23 5.40 1.36
C ASN A 127 -1.61 6.84 1.01
N PHE A 128 -0.98 7.42 -0.02
CA PHE A 128 -1.34 8.75 -0.50
C PHE A 128 -2.77 8.78 -1.05
N VAL A 129 -3.14 7.82 -1.90
CA VAL A 129 -4.51 7.71 -2.45
C VAL A 129 -5.52 7.48 -1.33
N HIS A 130 -5.29 6.53 -0.43
CA HIS A 130 -6.19 6.28 0.71
C HIS A 130 -6.38 7.52 1.61
N SER A 131 -5.34 8.36 1.74
CA SER A 131 -5.48 9.61 2.48
C SER A 131 -6.38 10.63 1.79
N LEU A 132 -6.40 10.64 0.46
CA LEU A 132 -7.31 11.47 -0.32
C LEU A 132 -8.74 10.93 -0.26
N ASP A 133 -8.92 9.61 -0.32
CA ASP A 133 -10.23 8.97 -0.20
C ASP A 133 -10.86 9.29 1.17
N ALA A 134 -10.10 9.16 2.25
CA ALA A 134 -10.54 9.52 3.60
C ALA A 134 -10.84 11.03 3.72
N THR A 135 -10.00 11.88 3.11
CA THR A 135 -10.23 13.33 3.08
C THR A 135 -11.55 13.65 2.38
N HIS A 136 -11.79 13.05 1.22
CA HIS A 136 -13.01 13.22 0.45
C HIS A 136 -14.25 12.75 1.23
N MET A 137 -14.19 11.55 1.82
CA MET A 137 -15.26 11.01 2.67
C MET A 137 -15.63 11.99 3.80
N ILE A 138 -14.63 12.54 4.50
CA ILE A 138 -14.87 13.50 5.60
C ILE A 138 -15.47 14.81 5.05
N MET A 139 -14.98 15.31 3.91
CA MET A 139 -15.55 16.50 3.27
C MET A 139 -17.02 16.29 2.87
N SER A 140 -17.35 15.12 2.33
CA SER A 140 -18.72 14.73 2.00
C SER A 140 -19.60 14.65 3.24
N ALA A 141 -19.11 14.05 4.33
CA ALA A 141 -19.83 14.00 5.61
C ALA A 141 -20.17 15.40 6.14
N ILE A 142 -19.20 16.33 6.09
CA ILE A 142 -19.41 17.74 6.49
C ILE A 142 -20.47 18.40 5.59
N ALA A 143 -20.45 18.15 4.28
CA ALA A 143 -21.44 18.70 3.36
C ALA A 143 -22.85 18.14 3.60
N CYS A 144 -22.97 16.84 3.88
CA CYS A 144 -24.22 16.18 4.28
C CYS A 144 -24.78 16.78 5.58
N GLN A 145 -23.93 16.94 6.59
CA GLN A 145 -24.31 17.56 7.86
C GLN A 145 -24.86 18.98 7.65
N LYS A 146 -24.21 19.80 6.83
CA LYS A 146 -24.68 21.16 6.49
C LYS A 146 -26.05 21.18 5.80
N ARG A 147 -26.44 20.08 5.15
CA ARG A 147 -27.74 19.90 4.50
C ARG A 147 -28.73 19.11 5.37
N ASN A 148 -28.39 18.88 6.64
CA ASN A 148 -29.18 18.10 7.59
C ASN A 148 -29.47 16.66 7.10
N LEU A 149 -28.49 16.06 6.41
CA LEU A 149 -28.54 14.67 5.94
C LEU A 149 -27.72 13.78 6.88
N ASN A 150 -28.28 12.63 7.25
CA ASN A 150 -27.54 11.58 7.94
C ASN A 150 -26.54 10.92 6.97
N PHE A 151 -25.29 10.80 7.40
CA PHE A 151 -24.22 10.20 6.60
C PHE A 151 -23.61 9.02 7.35
N ALA A 152 -23.52 7.89 6.68
CA ALA A 152 -22.80 6.71 7.12
C ALA A 152 -21.95 6.24 5.94
N ALA A 153 -20.69 5.88 6.20
CA ALA A 153 -19.78 5.40 5.17
C ALA A 153 -18.95 4.24 5.68
N VAL A 154 -18.60 3.32 4.79
CA VAL A 154 -17.60 2.28 5.02
C VAL A 154 -16.50 2.47 3.99
N HIS A 155 -15.54 3.34 4.32
CA HIS A 155 -14.48 3.80 3.42
C HIS A 155 -15.02 4.41 2.11
N ASP A 156 -14.99 3.65 1.02
CA ASP A 156 -15.43 4.06 -0.32
C ASP A 156 -16.91 3.70 -0.62
N SER A 157 -17.63 3.14 0.35
CA SER A 157 -19.07 2.85 0.29
C SER A 157 -19.92 3.92 0.98
#